data_AF-A0A376VGM5-F1
#
_entry.id   AF-A0A376VGM5-F1
#
_cell.length_a   1.000
_cell.length_b   1.000
_cell.length_c   1.000
_cell.angle_alpha   90.00
_cell.angle_beta   90.00
_cell.angle_gamma   90.00
#
_symmetry.space_group_name_H-M   'P 1'
#
loop_
_entity.id
_entity.type
_entity.pdbx_description
1 polymer ?
#
loop_
_entity_poly.entity_id
_entity_poly.type
_entity_poly.pdbx_seq_one_letter_code
_entity_poly.pdbx_strand_id
1 'polypeptide(L)'
;MTGYGVIRQVGRQLSYLGSGCIRTKVDDLPSRLKLIYAGVTEIITQFQPDYFAIEQVFMAKNADSALKLGQARGVAIVAAVESGIAGI
;
A
#
# COMPACT_ATOMS: atom_id res chain seq x y z
N MET A 1 0.86 -5.54 9.63
CA MET A 1 1.87 -5.69 8.57
C MET A 1 1.20 -5.42 7.24
N THR A 2 1.85 -4.67 6.35
CA THR A 2 1.37 -4.38 4.99
C THR A 2 2.48 -4.71 3.99
N GLY A 3 2.23 -5.62 3.05
CA GLY A 3 3.23 -6.00 2.04
C GLY A 3 3.29 -4.99 0.89
N TYR A 4 4.45 -4.87 0.25
CA TYR A 4 4.62 -4.10 -0.99
C TYR A 4 5.56 -4.82 -1.96
N GLY A 5 5.39 -4.53 -3.24
CA GLY A 5 6.27 -4.96 -4.32
C GLY A 5 6.37 -3.88 -5.37
N VAL A 6 7.55 -3.71 -5.94
CA VAL A 6 7.85 -2.73 -6.98
C VAL A 6 8.53 -3.45 -8.13
N ILE A 7 7.97 -3.28 -9.32
CA ILE A 7 8.50 -3.81 -10.57
C ILE A 7 8.63 -2.66 -11.57
N ARG A 8 9.59 -2.78 -12.48
CA ARG A 8 9.69 -1.94 -13.67
C ARG A 8 9.19 -2.72 -14.87
N GLN A 9 8.34 -2.10 -15.67
CA GLN A 9 7.93 -2.63 -16.97
C GLN A 9 8.48 -1.76 -18.08
N VAL A 10 9.18 -2.36 -19.03
CA VAL A 10 9.61 -1.72 -20.29
C VAL A 10 9.12 -2.59 -21.44
N GLY A 11 8.06 -2.15 -22.13
CA GLY A 11 7.36 -2.97 -23.11
C GLY A 11 6.77 -4.23 -22.47
N ARG A 12 7.27 -5.40 -22.87
CA ARG A 12 6.88 -6.71 -22.30
C ARG A 12 7.85 -7.25 -21.26
N GLN A 13 8.96 -6.56 -21.02
CA GLN A 13 9.97 -7.00 -20.06
C GLN A 13 9.63 -6.48 -18.67
N LEU A 14 9.65 -7.37 -17.69
CA LEU A 14 9.48 -7.06 -16.28
C LEU A 14 10.81 -7.23 -15.54
N SER A 15 11.14 -6.26 -14.70
CA SER A 15 12.32 -6.31 -13.82
C SER A 15 11.89 -6.07 -12.38
N TYR A 16 12.37 -6.91 -11.47
CA TYR A 16 12.18 -6.73 -10.04
C TYR A 16 13.00 -5.53 -9.54
N LEU A 17 12.37 -4.60 -8.83
CA LEU A 17 13.05 -3.47 -8.20
C LEU A 17 13.16 -3.63 -6.68
N GLY A 18 12.14 -4.20 -6.05
CA GLY A 18 12.12 -4.37 -4.61
C GLY A 18 10.81 -4.93 -4.10
N SER A 19 10.83 -5.48 -2.88
CA SER A 19 9.64 -5.90 -2.16
C SER A 19 9.96 -5.93 -0.67
N GLY A 20 8.92 -5.87 0.14
CA GLY A 20 9.08 -5.89 1.57
C GLY A 20 7.75 -5.77 2.31
N CYS A 21 7.85 -5.37 3.57
CA CYS A 21 6.67 -5.21 4.40
C CYS A 21 6.84 -4.04 5.37
N ILE A 22 5.84 -3.17 5.40
CA ILE A 22 5.69 -2.13 6.43
C ILE A 22 5.25 -2.82 7.72
N ARG A 23 6.13 -2.81 8.71
CA ARG A 23 5.89 -3.42 10.02
C ARG A 23 5.17 -2.43 10.92
N THR A 24 3.96 -2.78 11.32
CA THR A 24 3.08 -1.93 12.14
C THR A 24 2.88 -2.51 13.53
N LYS A 25 3.97 -2.60 14.31
CA LYS A 25 3.94 -3.11 15.70
C LYS A 25 3.43 -2.04 16.67
N VAL A 26 2.12 -1.83 16.64
CA VAL A 26 1.37 -0.95 17.56
C VAL A 26 -0.01 -1.55 17.82
N ASP A 27 -0.57 -1.27 18.99
CA ASP A 27 -1.81 -1.90 19.46
C ASP A 27 -3.06 -1.19 18.93
N ASP A 28 -3.03 0.14 18.83
CA ASP A 28 -4.18 0.93 18.39
C ASP A 28 -4.22 1.09 16.86
N LEU A 29 -5.45 1.15 16.34
CA LEU A 29 -5.70 1.27 14.91
C LEU A 29 -5.25 2.62 14.34
N PRO A 30 -5.53 3.80 14.95
CA PRO A 30 -5.06 5.08 14.42
C PRO A 30 -3.53 5.14 14.22
N SER A 31 -2.74 4.72 15.20
CA SER A 31 -1.28 4.66 15.08
C SER A 31 -0.86 3.67 13.99
N ARG A 32 -1.55 2.53 13.88
CA ARG A 32 -1.29 1.55 12.82
C ARG A 32 -1.52 2.15 11.44
N LEU A 33 -2.61 2.89 11.24
CA LEU A 33 -2.92 3.57 9.99
C LEU A 33 -1.88 4.64 9.67
N LYS A 34 -1.45 5.43 10.66
CA LYS A 34 -0.36 6.42 10.49
C LYS A 34 0.94 5.77 10.00
N LEU A 35 1.31 4.61 10.54
CA LEU A 35 2.50 3.88 10.10
C LEU A 35 2.35 3.34 8.67
N ILE A 36 1.15 2.91 8.27
CA ILE A 36 0.89 2.48 6.88
C ILE A 36 1.05 3.67 5.94
N TYR A 37 0.44 4.82 6.26
CA TYR A 37 0.57 6.04 5.45
C TYR A 37 2.05 6.40 5.26
N ALA A 38 2.79 6.55 6.36
CA ALA A 38 4.19 6.94 6.33
C ALA A 38 5.05 5.95 5.53
N GLY A 39 4.86 4.64 5.74
CA GLY A 39 5.60 3.61 5.02
C GLY A 39 5.28 3.58 3.52
N VAL A 40 4.02 3.80 3.13
CA VAL A 40 3.63 3.87 1.71
C VAL A 40 4.24 5.12 1.06
N THR A 41 4.15 6.28 1.71
CA THR A 41 4.77 7.52 1.22
C THR A 41 6.29 7.38 1.07
N GLU A 42 6.96 6.70 2.01
CA GLU A 42 8.40 6.42 1.93
C GLU A 42 8.74 5.56 0.70
N ILE A 43 7.99 4.48 0.46
CA ILE A 43 8.18 3.61 -0.71
C ILE A 43 7.96 4.40 -2.01
N ILE A 44 6.90 5.21 -2.07
CA ILE A 44 6.62 6.05 -3.25
C ILE A 44 7.76 7.04 -3.47
N THR A 45 8.23 7.69 -2.41
CA THR A 45 9.34 8.66 -2.48
C THR A 45 10.61 7.98 -2.99
N GLN A 46 10.92 6.78 -2.48
CA GLN A 46 12.12 6.02 -2.83
C GLN A 46 12.10 5.52 -4.28
N PHE A 47 10.98 4.96 -4.73
CA PHE A 47 10.91 4.28 -6.03
C PHE A 47 10.34 5.13 -7.16
N GLN A 48 9.67 6.25 -6.84
CA GLN A 48 9.00 7.14 -7.79
C GLN A 48 8.17 6.37 -8.85
N PRO A 49 7.23 5.50 -8.45
CA PRO A 49 6.48 4.69 -9.39
C PRO A 49 5.47 5.55 -10.17
N ASP A 50 5.31 5.25 -11.46
CA ASP A 50 4.31 5.91 -12.32
C ASP A 50 2.87 5.46 -11.99
N TYR A 51 2.72 4.23 -11.48
CA TYR A 51 1.43 3.59 -11.19
C TYR A 51 1.42 2.95 -9.80
N PHE A 52 0.26 2.99 -9.15
CA PHE A 52 0.00 2.29 -7.91
C PHE A 52 -1.10 1.25 -8.15
N ALA A 53 -0.91 0.03 -7.63
CA ALA A 53 -1.88 -1.04 -7.76
C ALA A 53 -2.20 -1.61 -6.38
N ILE A 54 -3.48 -1.82 -6.10
CA ILE A 54 -3.95 -2.40 -4.85
C ILE A 54 -5.08 -3.39 -5.09
N GLU A 55 -4.99 -4.57 -4.47
CA GLU A 55 -5.97 -5.63 -4.65
C GLU A 55 -7.36 -5.19 -4.17
N GLN A 56 -8.41 -5.56 -4.92
CA GLN A 56 -9.79 -5.35 -4.52
C GLN A 56 -10.16 -6.31 -3.38
N VAL A 57 -10.80 -5.82 -2.32
CA VAL A 57 -11.22 -6.69 -1.20
C VAL A 57 -12.42 -7.52 -1.62
N PHE A 58 -12.27 -8.84 -1.65
CA PHE A 58 -13.39 -9.77 -1.77
C PHE A 58 -13.83 -10.31 -0.40
N MET A 59 -15.14 -10.54 -0.29
CA MET A 59 -15.91 -11.13 0.80
C MET A 59 -15.10 -11.69 1.98
N ALA A 60 -14.92 -10.87 3.02
CA ALA A 60 -14.28 -11.31 4.26
C ALA A 60 -15.26 -12.16 5.08
N LYS A 61 -14.80 -13.32 5.58
CA LYS A 61 -15.58 -14.16 6.51
C LYS A 61 -15.98 -13.45 7.81
N ASN A 62 -15.26 -12.37 8.18
CA ASN A 62 -15.48 -11.60 9.39
C ASN A 62 -15.53 -10.09 9.05
N ALA A 63 -16.64 -9.43 9.42
CA ALA A 63 -16.88 -8.02 9.16
C ALA A 63 -15.86 -7.08 9.83
N ASP A 64 -15.41 -7.41 11.04
CA ASP A 64 -14.43 -6.58 11.79
C ASP A 64 -13.06 -6.56 11.09
N SER A 65 -12.58 -7.73 10.65
CA SER A 65 -11.35 -7.82 9.85
C SER A 65 -11.49 -7.14 8.50
N ALA A 66 -12.67 -7.23 7.87
CA ALA A 66 -12.97 -6.54 6.62
C ALA A 66 -12.86 -5.02 6.76
N LEU A 67 -13.42 -4.48 7.84
CA LEU A 67 -13.40 -3.05 8.13
C LEU A 67 -11.98 -2.55 8.36
N LYS A 68 -11.19 -3.28 9.17
CA LYS A 68 -9.77 -2.97 9.43
C LYS A 68 -8.93 -3.00 8.14
N LEU A 69 -9.18 -3.98 7.27
CA LEU A 69 -8.51 -4.06 5.97
C LEU A 69 -8.92 -2.90 5.06
N GLY A 70 -10.22 -2.57 5.01
CA GLY A 70 -10.74 -1.44 4.25
C GLY A 70 -10.11 -0.11 4.66
N GLN A 71 -9.97 0.12 5.98
CA GLN A 71 -9.31 1.31 6.53
C GLN A 71 -7.83 1.37 6.14
N ALA A 72 -7.09 0.26 6.29
CA ALA A 72 -5.69 0.19 5.88
C ALA A 72 -5.50 0.46 4.38
N ARG A 73 -6.39 -0.09 3.53
CA ARG A 73 -6.38 0.16 2.08
C ARG A 73 -6.68 1.62 1.76
N GLY A 74 -7.72 2.20 2.37
CA GLY A 74 -8.08 3.60 2.16
C GLY A 74 -6.91 4.55 2.45
N VAL A 75 -6.14 4.25 3.49
CA VAL A 75 -4.93 5.01 3.84
C VAL A 75 -3.81 4.84 2.82
N ALA A 76 -3.58 3.62 2.31
CA ALA A 76 -2.58 3.41 1.25
C ALA A 76 -2.96 4.13 -0.04
N ILE A 77 -4.26 4.12 -0.38
CA ILE A 77 -4.82 4.83 -1.55
C ILE A 77 -4.61 6.33 -1.41
N VAL A 78 -4.97 6.93 -0.26
CA VAL A 78 -4.82 8.38 -0.07
C VAL A 78 -3.35 8.80 -0.08
N ALA A 79 -2.43 7.98 0.46
CA ALA A 79 -1.00 8.23 0.39
C ALA A 79 -0.48 8.27 -1.06
N ALA A 80 -0.98 7.37 -1.91
CA ALA A 80 -0.63 7.35 -3.33
C ALA A 80 -1.13 8.59 -4.08
N VAL A 81 -2.39 8.98 -3.86
CA VAL A 81 -3.00 10.16 -4.50
C VAL A 81 -2.33 11.45 -4.06
N GLU A 82 -2.06 11.64 -2.76
CA GLU A 82 -1.34 12.80 -2.24
C GLU A 82 0.08 12.92 -2.80
N SER A 83 0.70 11.79 -3.15
CA SER A 83 2.03 11.76 -3.77
C SER A 83 1.99 12.00 -5.29
N GLY A 84 0.82 12.29 -5.85
CA GLY A 84 0.66 12.63 -7.28
C GLY A 84 0.65 11.43 -8.23
N ILE A 85 0.49 10.20 -7.74
CA ILE A 85 0.45 9.01 -8.61
C ILE A 85 -0.90 8.94 -9.32
N ALA A 86 -0.87 8.94 -10.65
CA ALA A 86 -2.05 8.84 -11.50
C ALA A 86 -2.34 7.37 -11.86
N GLY A 87 -3.06 6.67 -10.98
CA GLY A 87 -3.58 5.33 -11.26
C GLY A 87 -3.78 4.52 -9.99
N ILE A 88 -5.03 4.09 -9.78
CA ILE A 88 -5.43 3.11 -8.76
C ILE A 88 -6.30 2.08 -9.46
#